data_AF-A0A668T4Q0-F1
#
_entry.id   AF-A0A668T4Q0-F1
#
_cell.length_a   1.000
_cell.length_b   1.000
_cell.length_c   1.000
_cell.angle_alpha   90.00
_cell.angle_beta   90.00
_cell.angle_gamma   90.00
#
_symmetry.space_group_name_H-M   'P 1'
#
loop_
_entity.id
_entity.type
_entity.pdbx_description
1 polymer ?
#
loop_
_entity_poly.entity_id
_entity_poly.type
_entity_poly.pdbx_seq_one_letter_code
_entity_poly.pdbx_strand_id
1 'polypeptide(L)'
;MLDTLTFLLEKLFLLAHIKLSSLLPPLGVECAEPPPTTKRCDREDSPPQPDSASHRFQRGDLLEVPRTLFTHFGIYLGDDRVAHLIPDILPALTADSRQIQEMVTNTRLLLGVIAKRASVRVDSVEDFAYGAGILLNAMDRSVRKSPLAGEEVALRAERLVGTVTYSLLWNNCEHFVTYCRYGTAQSLQTDKFCEWLKLLIRDQRNAMLTALLGLLSMAYMGISVSTALPAFLIPFTLWMAS
;
A
#
# COMPACT_ATOMS: atom_id res chain seq x y z
N MET A 1 -3.26 18.95 20.81
CA MET A 1 -2.40 19.41 19.69
C MET A 1 -1.90 18.27 18.82
N LEU A 2 -1.49 17.13 19.41
CA LEU A 2 -1.11 15.94 18.63
C LEU A 2 -2.31 15.35 17.88
N ASP A 3 -3.48 15.29 18.53
CA ASP A 3 -4.72 14.73 17.96
C ASP A 3 -5.23 15.49 16.73
N THR A 4 -4.99 16.80 16.69
CA THR A 4 -5.44 17.68 15.61
C THR A 4 -4.54 17.54 14.39
N LEU A 5 -3.23 17.35 14.61
CA LEU A 5 -2.26 17.12 13.55
C LEU A 5 -2.41 15.73 12.95
N THR A 6 -2.65 14.70 13.77
CA THR A 6 -2.94 13.33 13.31
C THR A 6 -4.25 13.28 12.55
N PHE A 7 -5.31 13.95 13.02
CA PHE A 7 -6.57 14.06 12.30
C PHE A 7 -6.41 14.79 10.95
N LEU A 8 -5.60 15.84 10.91
CA LEU A 8 -5.33 16.57 9.66
C LEU A 8 -4.52 15.72 8.67
N LEU A 9 -3.52 14.98 9.14
CA LEU A 9 -2.74 14.04 8.32
C LEU A 9 -3.60 12.87 7.83
N GLU A 10 -4.47 12.33 8.68
CA GLU A 10 -5.42 11.27 8.33
C GLU A 10 -6.40 11.76 7.25
N LYS A 11 -6.95 12.97 7.40
CA LYS A 11 -7.84 13.57 6.39
C LYS A 11 -7.13 13.95 5.10
N LEU A 12 -5.89 14.46 5.18
CA LEU A 12 -5.08 14.76 3.99
C LEU A 12 -4.69 13.50 3.22
N PHE A 13 -4.35 12.42 3.92
CA PHE A 13 -4.03 11.13 3.31
C PHE A 13 -5.27 10.53 2.65
N LEU A 14 -6.42 10.54 3.33
CA LEU A 14 -7.70 10.11 2.76
C LEU A 14 -8.12 10.96 1.53
N LEU A 15 -7.95 12.29 1.60
CA LEU A 15 -8.28 13.20 0.49
C LEU A 15 -7.36 13.02 -0.73
N ALA A 16 -6.06 12.80 -0.50
CA ALA A 16 -5.10 12.53 -1.56
C ALA A 16 -5.44 11.21 -2.31
N HIS A 17 -5.85 10.18 -1.57
CA HIS A 17 -6.19 8.89 -2.16
C HIS A 17 -7.56 8.86 -2.85
N ILE A 18 -8.58 9.55 -2.33
CA ILE A 18 -9.92 9.65 -2.98
C ILE A 18 -9.81 10.37 -4.33
N LYS A 19 -9.01 11.43 -4.43
CA LYS A 19 -8.83 12.12 -5.70
C LYS A 19 -7.96 11.33 -6.68
N LEU A 20 -6.91 10.66 -6.21
CA LEU A 20 -6.02 9.87 -7.08
C LEU A 20 -6.74 8.67 -7.72
N SER A 21 -7.63 7.98 -6.99
CA SER A 21 -8.47 6.90 -7.54
C SER A 21 -9.53 7.39 -8.53
N SER A 22 -9.98 8.66 -8.39
CA SER A 22 -10.97 9.27 -9.29
C SER A 22 -10.38 9.88 -10.57
N LEU A 23 -9.05 10.07 -10.62
CA LEU A 23 -8.33 10.72 -11.73
C LEU A 23 -7.71 9.73 -12.72
N LEU A 24 -7.76 8.43 -12.44
CA LEU A 24 -7.31 7.38 -13.35
C LEU A 24 -8.53 6.84 -14.12
N PRO A 25 -8.59 6.98 -15.46
CA PRO A 25 -9.62 6.32 -16.24
C PRO A 25 -9.44 4.79 -16.15
N PRO A 26 -10.53 4.00 -16.13
CA PRO A 26 -10.42 2.55 -16.20
C PRO A 26 -9.76 2.20 -17.53
N LEU A 27 -8.63 1.48 -17.47
CA LEU A 27 -8.06 0.84 -18.66
C LEU A 27 -9.06 -0.21 -19.12
N GLY A 28 -9.89 0.17 -20.10
CA GLY A 28 -10.76 -0.73 -20.82
C GLY A 28 -9.93 -1.78 -21.53
N VAL A 29 -10.18 -3.05 -21.20
CA VAL A 29 -9.72 -4.18 -22.00
C VAL A 29 -10.89 -4.55 -22.90
N GLU A 30 -10.82 -4.17 -24.17
CA GLU A 30 -11.67 -4.70 -25.23
C GLU A 30 -11.51 -6.22 -25.28
N CYS A 31 -12.60 -6.94 -25.02
CA CYS A 31 -12.69 -8.36 -25.24
C CYS A 31 -12.76 -8.63 -26.76
N ALA A 32 -11.65 -9.07 -27.35
CA ALA A 32 -11.66 -9.68 -28.67
C ALA A 32 -11.88 -11.20 -28.54
N GLU A 33 -12.96 -11.69 -29.15
CA GLU A 33 -13.32 -13.11 -29.21
C GLU A 33 -12.30 -13.97 -29.99
N PRO A 34 -12.10 -15.25 -29.63
CA PRO A 34 -11.41 -16.21 -30.50
C PRO A 34 -12.40 -17.02 -31.36
N PRO A 35 -11.98 -17.50 -32.55
CA PRO A 35 -12.85 -18.14 -33.55
C PRO A 35 -13.20 -19.60 -33.21
N PRO A 36 -14.24 -20.18 -33.85
CA PRO A 36 -14.80 -21.47 -33.45
C PRO A 36 -14.06 -22.64 -34.13
N THR A 37 -13.74 -23.67 -33.36
CA THR A 37 -13.45 -25.01 -33.91
C THR A 37 -14.23 -26.10 -33.19
N THR A 38 -14.83 -26.92 -34.03
CA THR A 38 -15.88 -27.92 -33.80
C THR A 38 -15.37 -29.29 -33.36
N LYS A 39 -16.25 -30.00 -32.64
CA LYS A 39 -16.47 -31.48 -32.51
C LYS A 39 -15.72 -32.28 -31.42
N ARG A 40 -16.42 -32.39 -30.27
CA ARG A 40 -16.97 -33.59 -29.57
C ARG A 40 -16.36 -34.99 -29.87
N CYS A 41 -16.05 -35.73 -28.80
CA CYS A 41 -16.52 -37.10 -28.51
C CYS A 41 -16.24 -37.50 -27.04
N ASP A 42 -17.17 -38.26 -26.46
CA ASP A 42 -17.42 -38.53 -25.04
C ASP A 42 -16.64 -39.75 -24.45
N ARG A 43 -16.28 -39.72 -23.15
CA ARG A 43 -16.62 -40.76 -22.11
C ARG A 43 -15.87 -40.63 -20.75
N GLU A 44 -16.69 -40.40 -19.72
CA GLU A 44 -16.79 -40.93 -18.35
C GLU A 44 -15.60 -41.23 -17.39
N ASP A 45 -15.88 -40.86 -16.12
CA ASP A 45 -15.44 -41.36 -14.81
C ASP A 45 -14.09 -40.97 -14.19
N SER A 46 -14.13 -39.94 -13.31
CA SER A 46 -13.55 -39.90 -11.94
C SER A 46 -13.96 -38.60 -11.22
N PRO A 47 -14.20 -38.58 -9.89
CA PRO A 47 -14.45 -37.34 -9.16
C PRO A 47 -13.18 -36.46 -9.15
N PRO A 48 -13.26 -35.14 -9.37
CA PRO A 48 -12.07 -34.30 -9.33
C PRO A 48 -11.54 -34.21 -7.89
N GLN A 49 -10.36 -34.77 -7.66
CA GLN A 49 -9.56 -34.52 -6.47
C GLN A 49 -9.15 -33.03 -6.42
N PRO A 50 -9.05 -32.41 -5.23
CA PRO A 50 -8.72 -30.99 -5.09
C PRO A 50 -7.20 -30.73 -5.21
N ASP A 51 -6.60 -31.16 -6.31
CA ASP A 51 -5.13 -31.08 -6.54
C ASP A 51 -4.73 -29.93 -7.50
N SER A 52 -5.39 -28.76 -7.44
CA SER A 52 -5.15 -27.70 -8.43
C SER A 52 -4.81 -26.30 -7.90
N ALA A 53 -4.40 -26.16 -6.64
CA ALA A 53 -3.88 -24.87 -6.14
C ALA A 53 -2.33 -24.79 -6.18
N SER A 54 -1.65 -25.94 -6.15
CA SER A 54 -0.19 -26.06 -6.02
C SER A 54 0.62 -25.59 -7.23
N HIS A 55 -0.01 -25.34 -8.39
CA HIS A 55 0.67 -24.94 -9.63
C HIS A 55 0.64 -23.45 -9.96
N ARG A 56 0.03 -22.59 -9.12
CA ARG A 56 -0.19 -21.17 -9.49
C ARG A 56 0.95 -20.22 -9.09
N PHE A 57 1.75 -20.57 -8.08
CA PHE A 57 2.78 -19.69 -7.53
C PHE A 57 4.12 -20.39 -7.42
N GLN A 58 5.20 -19.68 -7.77
CA GLN A 58 6.57 -20.13 -7.60
C GLN A 58 7.20 -19.41 -6.42
N ARG A 59 7.99 -20.14 -5.63
CA ARG A 59 8.71 -19.58 -4.49
C ARG A 59 9.59 -18.41 -4.95
N GLY A 60 9.42 -17.26 -4.31
CA GLY A 60 10.03 -15.98 -4.68
C GLY A 60 9.15 -15.06 -5.55
N ASP A 61 7.94 -15.50 -5.93
CA ASP A 61 6.99 -14.63 -6.62
C ASP A 61 6.57 -13.47 -5.72
N LEU A 62 6.54 -12.28 -6.31
CA LEU A 62 5.97 -11.09 -5.70
C LEU A 62 4.47 -11.08 -5.96
N LEU A 63 3.71 -11.00 -4.88
CA LEU A 63 2.26 -10.98 -4.88
C LEU A 63 1.78 -9.56 -4.60
N GLU A 64 0.85 -9.07 -5.41
CA GLU A 64 0.19 -7.77 -5.22
C GLU A 64 -1.31 -7.98 -5.03
N VAL A 65 -1.86 -7.35 -3.99
CA VAL A 65 -3.28 -7.44 -3.66
C VAL A 65 -3.83 -6.02 -3.58
N PRO A 66 -4.68 -5.61 -4.53
CA PRO A 66 -5.37 -4.33 -4.45
C PRO A 66 -6.28 -4.30 -3.22
N ARG A 67 -6.07 -3.33 -2.33
CA ARG A 67 -6.98 -3.01 -1.23
C ARG A 67 -7.72 -1.72 -1.55
N THR A 68 -8.71 -1.40 -0.73
CA THR A 68 -9.56 -0.22 -0.89
C THR A 68 -8.77 1.09 -0.87
N LEU A 69 -7.67 1.15 -0.11
CA LEU A 69 -6.89 2.37 0.10
C LEU A 69 -5.45 2.31 -0.41
N PHE A 70 -4.89 1.12 -0.63
CA PHE A 70 -3.51 0.91 -1.08
C PHE A 70 -3.35 -0.46 -1.73
N THR A 71 -2.26 -0.70 -2.44
CA THR A 71 -1.90 -2.06 -2.88
C THR A 71 -1.01 -2.70 -1.82
N HIS A 72 -1.39 -3.88 -1.33
CA HIS A 72 -0.60 -4.64 -0.38
C HIS A 72 0.32 -5.62 -1.12
N PHE A 73 1.53 -5.81 -0.58
CA PHE A 73 2.55 -6.63 -1.23
C PHE A 73 3.06 -7.74 -0.31
N GLY A 74 3.41 -8.87 -0.91
CA GLY A 74 4.04 -10.00 -0.23
C GLY A 74 4.97 -10.78 -1.16
N ILE A 75 5.80 -11.64 -0.57
CA ILE A 75 6.65 -12.61 -1.28
C ILE A 75 6.14 -14.01 -0.95
N TYR A 76 5.83 -14.79 -1.98
CA TYR A 76 5.46 -16.18 -1.82
C TYR A 76 6.67 -17.03 -1.42
N LEU A 77 6.53 -17.77 -0.32
CA LEU A 77 7.59 -18.62 0.23
C LEU A 77 7.44 -20.09 -0.16
N GLY A 78 6.42 -20.47 -0.91
CA GLY A 78 6.07 -21.88 -1.12
C GLY A 78 5.16 -22.42 -0.01
N ASP A 79 4.53 -23.55 -0.29
CA ASP A 79 3.64 -24.25 0.65
C ASP A 79 2.52 -23.38 1.22
N ASP A 80 1.86 -22.57 0.38
CA ASP A 80 0.77 -21.67 0.80
C ASP A 80 1.19 -20.57 1.79
N ARG A 81 2.49 -20.23 1.85
CA ARG A 81 3.01 -19.20 2.77
C ARG A 81 3.39 -17.92 2.04
N VAL A 82 3.04 -16.78 2.61
CA VAL A 82 3.38 -15.45 2.11
C VAL A 82 4.03 -14.61 3.20
N ALA A 83 5.26 -14.16 2.96
CA ALA A 83 5.89 -13.14 3.81
C ALA A 83 5.44 -11.75 3.38
N HIS A 84 4.97 -10.94 4.32
CA HIS A 84 4.57 -9.56 4.05
C HIS A 84 4.80 -8.65 5.25
N LEU A 85 5.02 -7.37 4.98
CA LEU A 85 5.21 -6.36 6.02
C LEU A 85 3.87 -5.70 6.35
N ILE A 86 3.44 -5.82 7.61
CA ILE A 86 2.22 -5.17 8.10
C ILE A 86 2.58 -4.12 9.17
N PRO A 87 2.06 -2.88 9.09
CA PRO A 87 2.07 -1.95 10.21
C PRO A 87 1.17 -2.49 11.32
N ASP A 88 1.79 -3.13 12.29
CA ASP A 88 1.10 -3.72 13.42
C ASP A 88 1.80 -3.35 14.72
N ILE A 89 1.02 -2.72 15.61
CA ILE A 89 1.44 -2.32 16.94
C ILE A 89 1.28 -3.45 17.97
N LEU A 90 0.43 -4.45 17.72
CA LEU A 90 0.12 -5.47 18.73
C LEU A 90 1.33 -6.30 19.19
N PRO A 91 2.28 -6.72 18.34
CA PRO A 91 3.51 -7.39 18.77
C PRO A 91 4.37 -6.56 19.74
N ALA A 92 4.15 -5.24 19.79
CA ALA A 92 4.80 -4.34 20.73
C ALA A 92 4.02 -4.12 22.03
N LEU A 93 2.74 -4.46 22.06
CA LEU A 93 1.81 -4.20 23.17
C LEU A 93 1.41 -5.48 23.91
N THR A 94 1.44 -6.64 23.25
CA THR A 94 1.07 -7.93 23.84
C THR A 94 2.01 -9.03 23.34
N ALA A 95 2.24 -10.03 24.20
CA ALA A 95 2.93 -11.27 23.83
C ALA A 95 1.95 -12.39 23.43
N ASP A 96 0.64 -12.11 23.46
CA ASP A 96 -0.41 -13.07 23.09
C ASP A 96 -0.41 -13.31 21.58
N SER A 97 0.08 -14.49 21.18
CA SER A 97 0.18 -14.88 19.78
C SER A 97 -1.18 -14.96 19.08
N ARG A 98 -2.28 -15.21 19.81
CA ARG A 98 -3.62 -15.29 19.21
C ARG A 98 -4.11 -13.91 18.78
N GLN A 99 -3.92 -12.89 19.61
CA GLN A 99 -4.26 -11.50 19.28
C GLN A 99 -3.35 -10.93 18.17
N ILE A 100 -2.08 -11.36 18.13
CA ILE A 100 -1.16 -10.96 17.06
C ILE A 100 -1.62 -11.53 15.71
N GLN A 101 -2.07 -12.80 15.70
CA GLN A 101 -2.59 -13.50 14.53
C GLN A 101 -4.00 -13.07 14.13
N GLU A 102 -4.79 -12.47 15.03
CA GLU A 102 -6.10 -11.92 14.69
C GLU A 102 -6.00 -10.90 13.56
N MET A 103 -7.03 -10.90 12.70
CA MET A 103 -7.13 -10.07 11.52
C MET A 103 -6.81 -8.60 11.82
N VAL A 104 -6.04 -7.98 10.93
CA VAL A 104 -5.58 -6.60 11.11
C VAL A 104 -6.65 -5.64 10.61
N THR A 105 -7.29 -4.91 11.53
CA THR A 105 -8.31 -3.89 11.19
C THR A 105 -7.68 -2.60 10.67
N ASN A 106 -8.44 -1.80 9.92
CA ASN A 106 -7.97 -0.48 9.44
C ASN A 106 -7.45 0.40 10.59
N THR A 107 -8.11 0.36 11.75
CA THR A 107 -7.69 1.11 12.95
C THR A 107 -6.34 0.63 13.46
N ARG A 108 -6.09 -0.67 13.47
CA ARG A 108 -4.80 -1.26 13.90
C ARG A 108 -3.67 -0.90 12.94
N LEU A 109 -3.95 -0.92 11.63
CA LEU A 109 -3.00 -0.46 10.60
C LEU A 109 -2.62 1.01 10.82
N LEU A 110 -3.62 1.89 10.98
CA LEU A 110 -3.39 3.32 11.23
C LEU A 110 -2.61 3.57 12.53
N LEU A 111 -2.93 2.83 13.60
CA LEU A 111 -2.24 2.96 14.87
C LEU A 111 -0.78 2.47 14.78
N GLY A 112 -0.52 1.39 14.05
CA GLY A 112 0.84 0.91 13.74
C GLY A 112 1.66 1.93 12.96
N VAL A 113 1.04 2.60 11.98
CA VAL A 113 1.65 3.72 11.23
C VAL A 113 2.04 4.87 12.15
N ILE A 114 1.13 5.31 13.03
CA ILE A 114 1.39 6.41 13.98
C ILE A 114 2.51 6.03 14.95
N ALA A 115 2.49 4.80 15.45
CA ALA A 115 3.50 4.28 16.37
C ALA A 115 4.82 3.88 15.68
N LYS A 116 4.91 3.99 14.35
CA LYS A 116 6.07 3.57 13.54
C LYS A 116 6.50 2.13 13.82
N ARG A 117 5.55 1.23 14.06
CA ARG A 117 5.81 -0.19 14.34
C ARG A 117 5.18 -1.09 13.29
N ALA A 118 5.96 -2.05 12.82
CA ALA A 118 5.52 -3.09 11.91
C ALA A 118 6.18 -4.42 12.22
N SER A 119 5.64 -5.46 11.61
CA SER A 119 6.22 -6.78 11.61
C SER A 119 6.18 -7.36 10.21
N VAL A 120 7.28 -7.95 9.75
CA VAL A 120 7.23 -8.92 8.66
C VAL A 120 6.74 -10.23 9.26
N ARG A 121 5.59 -10.70 8.81
CA ARG A 121 5.01 -11.98 9.24
C ARG A 121 4.78 -12.90 8.05
N VAL A 122 4.46 -14.14 8.36
CA VAL A 122 4.15 -15.17 7.37
C VAL A 122 2.72 -15.63 7.61
N ASP A 123 1.85 -15.36 6.64
CA ASP A 123 0.43 -15.72 6.66
C ASP A 123 0.13 -16.66 5.47
N SER A 124 -1.07 -17.27 5.47
CA SER A 124 -1.52 -18.10 4.33
C SER A 124 -1.78 -17.24 3.09
N VAL A 125 -1.81 -17.82 1.89
CA VAL A 125 -2.17 -17.06 0.67
C VAL A 125 -3.60 -16.54 0.78
N GLU A 126 -4.52 -17.32 1.37
CA GLU A 126 -5.91 -16.93 1.57
C GLU A 126 -6.02 -15.72 2.51
N ASP A 127 -5.38 -15.75 3.67
CA ASP A 127 -5.37 -14.64 4.63
C ASP A 127 -4.69 -13.39 4.03
N PHE A 128 -3.60 -13.60 3.29
CA PHE A 128 -2.91 -12.55 2.57
C PHE A 128 -3.79 -11.88 1.51
N ALA A 129 -4.55 -12.66 0.75
CA ALA A 129 -5.42 -12.18 -0.33
C ALA A 129 -6.72 -11.58 0.20
N TYR A 130 -7.28 -12.14 1.27
CA TYR A 130 -8.53 -11.72 1.89
C TYR A 130 -9.66 -11.53 0.84
N GLY A 131 -9.86 -12.55 0.01
CA GLY A 131 -10.87 -12.57 -1.06
C GLY A 131 -10.60 -11.65 -2.26
N ALA A 132 -9.49 -10.90 -2.27
CA ALA A 132 -9.11 -10.06 -3.41
C ALA A 132 -8.25 -10.84 -4.41
N GLY A 133 -8.29 -10.42 -5.67
CA GLY A 133 -7.45 -11.00 -6.73
C GLY A 133 -5.97 -10.71 -6.49
N ILE A 134 -5.11 -11.71 -6.76
CA ILE A 134 -3.66 -11.62 -6.64
C ILE A 134 -3.05 -11.36 -8.02
N LEU A 135 -2.26 -10.30 -8.13
CA LEU A 135 -1.42 -10.01 -9.30
C LEU A 135 -0.01 -10.54 -9.05
N LEU A 136 0.55 -11.20 -10.05
CA LEU A 136 1.86 -11.83 -9.96
C LEU A 136 2.91 -11.00 -10.68
N ASN A 137 3.99 -10.66 -9.96
CA ASN A 137 5.19 -10.05 -10.50
C ASN A 137 4.90 -8.82 -11.40
N ALA A 138 3.83 -8.06 -11.14
CA ALA A 138 3.42 -6.98 -12.03
C ALA A 138 4.47 -5.84 -12.00
N MET A 139 5.15 -5.68 -10.87
CA MET A 139 6.28 -4.77 -10.71
C MET A 139 7.46 -5.02 -11.65
N ASP A 140 7.66 -6.24 -12.19
CA ASP A 140 8.81 -6.55 -13.06
C ASP A 140 8.84 -5.71 -14.34
N ARG A 141 7.68 -5.21 -14.77
CA ARG A 141 7.56 -4.33 -15.94
C ARG A 141 7.89 -2.87 -15.63
N SER A 142 7.81 -2.49 -14.36
CA SER A 142 7.92 -1.11 -13.89
C SER A 142 9.26 -0.81 -13.23
N VAL A 143 9.87 -1.80 -12.58
CA VAL A 143 11.18 -1.68 -11.93
C VAL A 143 12.26 -1.91 -12.98
N ARG A 144 13.20 -0.96 -13.09
CA ARG A 144 14.29 -1.01 -14.10
C ARG A 144 15.27 -2.17 -13.89
N LYS A 145 15.34 -2.69 -12.67
CA LYS A 145 16.33 -3.68 -12.25
C LYS A 145 15.73 -5.08 -12.42
N SER A 146 16.50 -6.01 -12.97
CA SER A 146 16.06 -7.40 -13.15
C SER A 146 15.76 -8.07 -11.81
N PRO A 147 14.73 -8.93 -11.73
CA PRO A 147 14.47 -9.72 -10.53
C PRO A 147 15.62 -10.69 -10.25
N LEU A 148 15.85 -10.96 -8.97
CA LEU A 148 16.76 -12.00 -8.49
C LEU A 148 16.13 -13.38 -8.68
N ALA A 149 16.94 -14.44 -8.53
CA ALA A 149 16.43 -15.81 -8.57
C ALA A 149 15.39 -16.02 -7.45
N GLY A 150 14.27 -16.70 -7.76
CA GLY A 150 13.14 -16.85 -6.84
C GLY A 150 13.53 -17.39 -5.46
N GLU A 151 14.43 -18.36 -5.39
CA GLU A 151 14.91 -18.90 -4.11
C GLU A 151 15.67 -17.86 -3.27
N GLU A 152 16.50 -17.04 -3.90
CA GLU A 152 17.20 -15.93 -3.22
C GLU A 152 16.20 -14.87 -2.73
N VAL A 153 15.13 -14.61 -3.48
CA VAL A 153 14.05 -13.69 -3.07
C VAL A 153 13.33 -14.20 -1.83
N ALA A 154 12.94 -15.49 -1.84
CA ALA A 154 12.26 -16.13 -0.72
C ALA A 154 13.16 -16.16 0.54
N LEU A 155 14.42 -16.55 0.39
CA LEU A 155 15.39 -16.59 1.50
C LEU A 155 15.60 -15.22 2.14
N ARG A 156 15.62 -14.14 1.34
CA ARG A 156 15.67 -12.77 1.87
C ARG A 156 14.43 -12.42 2.67
N ALA A 157 13.25 -12.76 2.16
CA ALA A 157 12.00 -12.52 2.85
C ALA A 157 11.94 -13.27 4.19
N GLU A 158 12.34 -14.55 4.22
CA GLU A 158 12.43 -15.36 5.45
C GLU A 158 13.37 -14.74 6.49
N ARG A 159 14.55 -14.23 6.07
CA ARG A 159 15.51 -13.58 6.98
C ARG A 159 15.01 -12.28 7.60
N LEU A 160 14.04 -11.63 6.98
CA LEU A 160 13.49 -10.36 7.42
C LEU A 160 12.23 -10.52 8.28
N VAL A 161 11.75 -11.75 8.51
CA VAL A 161 10.64 -12.05 9.41
C VAL A 161 10.97 -11.57 10.82
N GLY A 162 10.05 -10.81 11.42
CA GLY A 162 10.24 -10.21 12.74
C GLY A 162 9.76 -8.78 12.82
N THR A 163 10.09 -8.12 13.94
CA THR A 163 9.69 -6.73 14.20
C THR A 163 10.60 -5.76 13.48
N VAL A 164 10.02 -4.75 12.85
CA VAL A 164 10.75 -3.67 12.15
C VAL A 164 10.09 -2.32 12.41
N THR A 165 10.87 -1.25 12.26
CA THR A 165 10.35 0.12 12.36
C THR A 165 9.61 0.50 11.09
N TYR A 166 8.33 0.82 11.17
CA TYR A 166 7.53 1.20 10.01
C TYR A 166 7.74 2.67 9.63
N SER A 167 7.79 2.94 8.32
CA SER A 167 7.70 4.29 7.79
C SER A 167 6.92 4.29 6.48
N LEU A 168 5.85 5.08 6.39
CA LEU A 168 5.03 5.17 5.18
C LEU A 168 5.85 5.52 3.93
N LEU A 169 6.80 6.44 4.09
CA LEU A 169 7.60 6.94 2.97
C LEU A 169 8.87 6.11 2.74
N TRP A 170 9.44 5.49 3.77
CA TRP A 170 10.82 4.98 3.70
C TRP A 170 10.98 3.50 4.07
N ASN A 171 9.98 2.86 4.68
CA ASN A 171 10.04 1.46 5.08
C ASN A 171 8.62 0.88 5.19
N ASN A 172 7.98 0.71 4.03
CA ASN A 172 6.64 0.19 3.86
C ASN A 172 6.67 -1.18 3.14
N CYS A 173 5.50 -1.78 2.88
CA CYS A 173 5.42 -3.12 2.28
C CYS A 173 6.02 -3.20 0.87
N GLU A 174 5.96 -2.12 0.09
CA GLU A 174 6.57 -2.06 -1.24
C GLU A 174 8.10 -2.05 -1.16
N HIS A 175 8.68 -1.30 -0.21
CA HIS A 175 10.12 -1.31 0.05
C HIS A 175 10.63 -2.70 0.43
N PHE A 176 9.87 -3.43 1.25
CA PHE A 176 10.19 -4.79 1.66
C PHE A 176 10.27 -5.73 0.45
N VAL A 177 9.21 -5.80 -0.37
CA VAL A 177 9.19 -6.74 -1.51
C VAL A 177 10.18 -6.36 -2.60
N THR A 178 10.41 -5.07 -2.84
CA THR A 178 11.39 -4.61 -3.83
C THR A 178 12.83 -4.87 -3.41
N TYR A 179 13.12 -4.76 -2.10
CA TYR A 179 14.40 -5.19 -1.54
C TYR A 179 14.60 -6.70 -1.72
N CYS A 180 13.60 -7.51 -1.40
CA CYS A 180 13.68 -8.96 -1.58
C CYS A 180 13.86 -9.34 -3.04
N ARG A 181 13.05 -8.78 -3.95
CA ARG A 181 13.00 -9.19 -5.37
C ARG A 181 14.09 -8.58 -6.25
N TYR A 182 14.43 -7.31 -6.05
CA TYR A 182 15.36 -6.56 -6.92
C TYR A 182 16.67 -6.17 -6.21
N GLY A 183 16.76 -6.40 -4.89
CA GLY A 183 17.91 -6.03 -4.08
C GLY A 183 18.03 -4.54 -3.77
N THR A 184 16.99 -3.74 -4.05
CA THR A 184 16.95 -2.30 -3.75
C THR A 184 15.56 -1.95 -3.23
N ALA A 185 15.48 -1.41 -2.02
CA ALA A 185 14.24 -0.95 -1.40
C ALA A 185 13.76 0.33 -2.10
N GLN A 186 12.63 0.26 -2.79
CA GLN A 186 11.99 1.37 -3.50
C GLN A 186 10.47 1.27 -3.36
N SER A 187 9.77 2.40 -3.47
CA SER A 187 8.30 2.42 -3.47
C SER A 187 7.80 3.40 -4.52
N LEU A 188 7.20 2.85 -5.57
CA LEU A 188 6.56 3.64 -6.62
C LEU A 188 5.35 4.40 -6.07
N GLN A 189 4.66 3.85 -5.05
CA GLN A 189 3.59 4.56 -4.36
C GLN A 189 4.12 5.81 -3.64
N THR A 190 5.21 5.68 -2.89
CA THR A 190 5.87 6.83 -2.24
C THR A 190 6.31 7.86 -3.28
N ASP A 191 6.95 7.43 -4.36
CA ASP A 191 7.46 8.35 -5.39
C ASP A 191 6.32 9.15 -6.04
N LYS A 192 5.22 8.47 -6.40
CA LYS A 192 4.02 9.12 -6.94
C LYS A 192 3.39 10.09 -5.94
N PHE A 193 3.30 9.71 -4.67
CA PHE A 193 2.79 10.59 -3.61
C PHE A 193 3.66 11.83 -3.45
N CYS A 194 4.98 11.67 -3.43
CA CYS A 194 5.93 12.77 -3.33
C CYS A 194 5.85 13.71 -4.55
N GLU A 195 5.74 13.18 -5.77
CA GLU A 195 5.57 14.01 -6.97
C GLU A 195 4.23 14.75 -6.96
N TRP A 196 3.13 14.07 -6.61
CA TRP A 196 1.84 14.73 -6.43
C TRP A 196 1.90 15.84 -5.38
N LEU A 197 2.55 15.59 -4.24
CA LEU A 197 2.72 16.58 -3.18
C LEU A 197 3.56 17.78 -3.64
N LYS A 198 4.63 17.55 -4.41
CA LYS A 198 5.42 18.63 -5.02
C LYS A 198 4.56 19.48 -5.97
N LEU A 199 3.74 18.84 -6.80
CA LEU A 199 2.81 19.54 -7.70
C LEU A 199 1.77 20.35 -6.93
N LEU A 200 1.24 19.78 -5.84
CA LEU A 200 0.30 20.47 -4.97
C LEU A 200 0.94 21.70 -4.30
N ILE A 201 2.15 21.55 -3.77
CA ILE A 201 2.87 22.65 -3.09
C ILE A 201 3.23 23.77 -4.06
N ARG A 202 3.60 23.43 -5.31
CA ARG A 202 4.00 24.40 -6.35
C ARG A 202 2.84 25.09 -7.06
N ASP A 203 1.61 24.65 -6.84
CA ASP A 203 0.45 25.25 -7.48
C ASP A 203 0.08 26.56 -6.75
N GLN A 204 0.35 27.69 -7.41
CA GLN A 204 0.03 29.04 -6.90
C GLN A 204 -1.45 29.21 -6.52
N ARG A 205 -2.36 28.43 -7.12
CA ARG A 205 -3.79 28.43 -6.76
C ARG A 205 -4.01 27.91 -5.35
N ASN A 206 -3.20 26.97 -4.88
CA ASN A 206 -3.29 26.44 -3.52
C ASN A 206 -2.80 27.46 -2.48
N ALA A 207 -1.81 28.30 -2.81
CA ALA A 207 -1.43 29.43 -1.95
C ALA A 207 -2.59 30.43 -1.81
N MET A 208 -3.28 30.75 -2.91
CA MET A 208 -4.45 31.65 -2.87
C MET A 208 -5.64 31.04 -2.12
N LEU A 209 -5.91 29.75 -2.33
CA LEU A 209 -6.98 29.03 -1.65
C LEU A 209 -6.73 28.94 -0.14
N THR A 210 -5.50 28.65 0.28
CA THR A 210 -5.15 28.59 1.70
C THR A 210 -5.18 29.95 2.37
N ALA A 211 -4.84 31.03 1.65
CA ALA A 211 -5.04 32.40 2.14
C ALA A 211 -6.52 32.73 2.34
N LEU A 212 -7.38 32.38 1.37
CA LEU A 212 -8.83 32.58 1.47
C LEU A 212 -9.43 31.78 2.64
N LEU A 213 -9.08 30.49 2.77
CA LEU A 213 -9.50 29.65 3.90
C LEU A 213 -9.02 30.20 5.24
N GLY A 214 -7.80 30.73 5.30
CA GLY A 214 -7.26 31.40 6.48
C GLY A 214 -8.08 32.63 6.88
N LEU A 215 -8.43 33.49 5.91
CA LEU A 215 -9.28 34.66 6.13
C LEU A 215 -10.69 34.26 6.61
N LEU A 216 -11.31 33.26 5.98
CA LEU A 216 -12.63 32.74 6.37
C LEU A 216 -12.61 32.13 7.78
N SER A 217 -11.54 31.40 8.12
CA SER A 217 -11.34 30.84 9.46
C SER A 217 -11.24 31.93 10.52
N MET A 218 -10.46 33.00 10.27
CA MET A 218 -10.38 34.15 11.16
C MET A 218 -11.71 34.88 11.29
N ALA A 219 -12.48 34.98 10.21
CA ALA A 219 -13.81 35.60 10.25
C ALA A 219 -14.82 34.78 11.07
N TYR A 220 -14.74 33.45 11.01
CA TYR A 220 -15.66 32.55 11.71
C TYR A 220 -15.29 32.30 13.18
N MET A 221 -14.02 32.00 13.46
CA MET A 221 -13.51 31.65 14.80
C MET A 221 -13.01 32.86 15.60
N GLY A 222 -12.94 34.04 14.96
CA GLY A 222 -12.33 35.24 15.51
C GLY A 222 -10.81 35.31 15.28
N ILE A 223 -10.28 36.53 15.37
CA ILE A 223 -8.86 36.80 15.20
C ILE A 223 -8.14 36.47 16.51
N SER A 224 -7.27 35.47 16.46
CA SER A 224 -6.42 35.04 17.56
C SER A 224 -5.06 34.62 17.01
N VAL A 225 -4.04 34.49 17.86
CA VAL A 225 -2.73 33.98 17.41
C VAL A 225 -2.87 32.58 16.79
N SER A 226 -3.72 31.72 17.36
CA SER A 226 -3.99 30.37 16.85
C SER A 226 -4.67 30.32 15.48
N THR A 227 -5.37 31.38 15.06
CA THR A 227 -6.05 31.45 13.75
C THR A 227 -5.28 32.29 12.75
N ALA A 228 -4.68 33.40 13.18
CA ALA A 228 -3.91 34.32 12.34
C ALA A 228 -2.56 33.76 11.91
N LEU A 229 -1.85 33.06 12.81
CA LEU A 229 -0.51 32.54 12.51
C LEU A 229 -0.54 31.47 11.41
N PRO A 230 -1.42 30.44 11.45
CA PRO A 230 -1.57 29.51 10.33
C PRO A 230 -2.11 30.18 9.06
N ALA A 231 -3.06 31.11 9.19
CA ALA A 231 -3.66 31.84 8.07
C ALA A 231 -2.64 32.67 7.27
N PHE A 232 -1.53 33.07 7.89
CA PHE A 232 -0.43 33.75 7.21
C PHE A 232 0.69 32.80 6.79
N LEU A 233 1.17 31.94 7.71
CA LEU A 233 2.35 31.11 7.46
C LEU A 233 2.12 30.04 6.38
N ILE A 234 0.94 29.42 6.34
CA ILE A 234 0.64 28.37 5.36
C ILE A 234 0.64 28.92 3.93
N PRO A 235 -0.14 29.97 3.57
CA PRO A 235 -0.10 30.51 2.22
C PRO A 235 1.25 31.16 1.88
N PHE A 236 1.93 31.80 2.84
CA PHE A 236 3.26 32.36 2.61
C PHE A 236 4.29 31.28 2.26
N THR A 237 4.30 30.16 2.99
CA THR A 237 5.23 29.05 2.70
C THR A 237 4.90 28.35 1.39
N LEU A 238 3.62 28.18 1.05
CA LEU A 238 3.21 27.66 -0.26
C LEU A 238 3.60 28.61 -1.40
N TRP A 239 3.40 29.91 -1.24
CA TRP A 239 3.80 30.92 -2.23
C TRP A 239 5.31 30.96 -2.44
N MET A 240 6.09 30.88 -1.36
CA MET A 240 7.56 30.81 -1.44
C MET A 240 8.07 29.51 -2.10
N ALA A 241 7.29 28.43 -2.04
CA ALA A 241 7.64 27.13 -2.61
C ALA A 241 7.12 26.90 -4.04
N SER A 242 6.26 27.80 -4.54
CA SER A 242 5.70 27.82 -5.90
C SER A 242 6.62 28.54 -6.87
#